data_AF-Q4FS61-F1
#
_entry.id   AF-Q4FS61-F1
#
_cell.length_a   1.000
_cell.length_b   1.000
_cell.length_c   1.000
_cell.angle_alpha   90.00
_cell.angle_beta   90.00
_cell.angle_gamma   90.00
#
_symmetry.space_group_name_H-M   'P 1'
#
loop_
_entity.id
_entity.type
_entity.pdbx_description
1 polymer ?
#
loop_
_entity_poly.entity_id
_entity_poly.type
_entity_poly.pdbx_seq_one_letter_code
_entity_poly.pdbx_strand_id
1 'polypeptide(L)'
;MFDSDSGSKPAKVKLPKTVIMMVEKGNLVMAIKTLAADENISMDDAKSRIDAYELALKIQQQQKLNSIANKQGIPSQAFSFDREQAEDDTERLIKSRVKSTPSEQNFQSLQEGLNNQLNDLGYKKPLLPYWAKRLLIIAIIMAGLFWIMWRVFG
;
A
#
# COMPACT_ATOMS: atom_id res chain seq x y z
N MET A 1 -15.62 -45.79 24.74
CA MET A 1 -16.51 -45.54 23.60
C MET A 1 -17.21 -44.22 23.87
N PHE A 2 -16.88 -43.18 23.10
CA PHE A 2 -17.59 -41.90 23.08
C PHE A 2 -17.56 -41.39 21.64
N ASP A 3 -18.71 -40.91 21.19
CA ASP A 3 -19.22 -41.03 19.83
C ASP A 3 -18.54 -40.13 18.79
N SER A 4 -18.30 -40.73 17.63
CA SER A 4 -17.95 -40.05 16.38
C SER A 4 -19.21 -39.89 15.56
N ASP A 5 -19.81 -38.70 15.56
CA ASP A 5 -20.50 -38.12 14.40
C ASP A 5 -21.06 -36.74 14.74
N SER A 6 -20.65 -35.71 13.98
CA SER A 6 -21.57 -34.79 13.31
C SER A 6 -20.82 -33.58 12.77
N GLY A 7 -20.78 -33.44 11.44
CA GLY A 7 -20.61 -32.15 10.80
C GLY A 7 -19.41 -31.98 9.88
N SER A 8 -19.10 -32.97 9.04
CA SER A 8 -18.30 -32.74 7.84
C SER A 8 -18.99 -31.72 6.92
N LYS A 9 -18.66 -30.43 7.07
CA LYS A 9 -18.88 -29.44 6.01
C LYS A 9 -17.55 -29.22 5.29
N PRO A 10 -17.40 -29.66 4.02
CA PRO A 10 -16.24 -29.32 3.22
C PRO A 10 -16.42 -27.88 2.74
N ALA A 11 -16.19 -26.94 3.64
CA ALA A 11 -16.43 -25.53 3.37
C ALA A 11 -15.14 -24.93 2.79
N LYS A 12 -15.05 -24.90 1.47
CA LYS A 12 -14.31 -23.85 0.74
C LYS A 12 -14.95 -22.48 1.04
N VAL A 13 -15.01 -22.09 2.31
CA VAL A 13 -15.50 -20.78 2.72
C VAL A 13 -14.28 -19.90 2.67
N LYS A 14 -14.22 -19.08 1.61
CA LYS A 14 -13.30 -17.96 1.55
C LYS A 14 -13.40 -17.20 2.88
N LEU A 15 -12.27 -16.83 3.47
CA LEU A 15 -12.26 -16.12 4.74
C LEU A 15 -13.24 -14.94 4.69
N PRO A 16 -13.97 -14.65 5.78
CA PRO A 16 -14.86 -13.50 5.82
C PRO A 16 -14.09 -12.23 5.44
N LYS A 17 -14.73 -11.32 4.68
CA LYS A 17 -14.09 -10.06 4.23
C LYS A 17 -13.46 -9.28 5.38
N THR A 18 -14.09 -9.30 6.55
CA THR A 18 -13.58 -8.67 7.77
C THR A 18 -12.25 -9.27 8.21
N VAL A 19 -12.14 -10.60 8.22
CA VAL A 19 -10.92 -11.33 8.58
C VAL A 19 -9.84 -11.09 7.52
N ILE A 20 -10.19 -11.11 6.23
CA ILE A 20 -9.28 -10.76 5.13
C ILE A 20 -8.66 -9.37 5.33
N MET A 21 -9.49 -8.36 5.61
CA MET A 21 -8.99 -7.00 5.85
C MET A 21 -8.11 -6.90 7.10
N MET A 22 -8.36 -7.72 8.13
CA MET A 22 -7.50 -7.76 9.32
C MET A 22 -6.15 -8.39 9.01
N VAL A 23 -6.14 -9.45 8.21
CA VAL A 23 -4.92 -10.14 7.76
C VAL A 23 -4.07 -9.20 6.90
N GLU A 24 -4.67 -8.54 5.89
CA GLU A 24 -3.99 -7.56 5.03
C GLU A 24 -3.43 -6.35 5.79
N LYS A 25 -4.02 -5.99 6.93
CA LYS A 25 -3.58 -4.89 7.80
C LYS A 25 -2.53 -5.32 8.84
N GLY A 26 -2.06 -6.57 8.79
CA GLY A 26 -1.09 -7.12 9.74
C GLY A 26 -1.66 -7.45 11.12
N ASN A 27 -2.99 -7.46 11.28
CA ASN A 27 -3.66 -7.73 12.54
C ASN A 27 -4.05 -9.22 12.68
N LEU A 28 -3.06 -10.10 12.54
CA LEU A 28 -3.24 -11.56 12.43
C LEU A 28 -3.86 -12.19 13.67
N VAL A 29 -3.46 -11.76 14.87
CA VAL A 29 -3.99 -12.32 16.13
C VAL A 29 -5.49 -12.04 16.27
N MET A 30 -5.92 -10.84 15.93
CA MET A 30 -7.34 -10.47 15.93
C MET A 30 -8.10 -11.19 14.82
N ALA A 31 -7.49 -11.38 13.66
CA ALA A 31 -8.07 -12.17 12.58
C ALA A 31 -8.34 -13.62 13.02
N ILE A 32 -7.37 -14.27 13.67
CA ILE A 32 -7.49 -15.63 14.20
C ILE A 32 -8.60 -15.70 15.24
N LYS A 33 -8.58 -14.77 16.21
CA LYS A 33 -9.58 -14.73 17.27
C LYS A 33 -10.99 -14.49 16.73
N THR A 34 -11.13 -13.61 15.75
CA THR A 34 -12.42 -13.28 15.12
C THR A 34 -12.91 -14.46 14.28
N LEU A 35 -12.04 -15.09 13.49
CA LEU A 35 -12.40 -16.27 12.69
C LEU A 35 -12.81 -17.46 13.56
N ALA A 36 -12.08 -17.71 14.66
CA ALA A 36 -12.41 -18.75 15.62
C ALA A 36 -13.77 -18.49 16.30
N ALA A 37 -14.05 -17.25 16.68
CA ALA A 37 -15.32 -16.86 17.29
C ALA A 37 -16.50 -16.91 16.31
N ASP A 38 -16.32 -16.41 15.08
CA ASP A 38 -17.37 -16.32 14.06
C ASP A 38 -17.73 -17.71 13.51
N GLU A 39 -16.74 -18.58 13.26
CA GLU A 39 -16.97 -19.91 12.68
C GLU A 39 -17.08 -21.02 13.72
N ASN A 40 -16.95 -20.70 15.02
CA ASN A 40 -16.91 -21.67 16.13
C ASN A 40 -15.91 -22.81 15.87
N ILE A 41 -14.74 -22.46 15.31
CA ILE A 41 -13.65 -23.40 15.03
C ILE A 41 -12.55 -23.26 16.08
N SER A 42 -11.69 -24.29 16.20
CA SER A 42 -10.55 -24.21 17.11
C SER A 42 -9.61 -23.06 16.72
N MET A 43 -8.89 -22.51 17.70
CA MET A 43 -7.89 -21.46 17.47
C MET A 43 -6.79 -21.93 16.50
N ASP A 44 -6.45 -23.22 16.56
CA ASP A 44 -5.44 -23.84 15.72
C ASP A 44 -5.92 -24.01 14.26
N ASP A 45 -7.19 -24.38 14.06
CA ASP A 45 -7.80 -24.44 12.72
C ASP A 45 -7.91 -23.05 12.10
N ALA A 46 -8.32 -22.05 12.89
CA ALA A 46 -8.39 -20.66 12.45
C ALA A 46 -7.01 -20.12 12.04
N LYS A 47 -5.97 -20.47 12.82
CA LYS A 47 -4.58 -20.12 12.51
C LYS A 47 -4.13 -20.75 11.20
N SER A 48 -4.33 -22.06 11.02
CA SER A 48 -3.96 -22.76 9.78
C SER A 48 -4.60 -22.11 8.53
N ARG A 49 -5.88 -21.72 8.63
CA ARG A 49 -6.59 -21.02 7.54
C ARG A 49 -6.02 -19.64 7.23
N ILE A 50 -5.63 -18.88 8.25
CA ILE A 50 -5.05 -17.56 8.09
C ILE A 50 -3.63 -17.64 7.54
N ASP A 51 -2.82 -18.57 8.03
CA ASP A 51 -1.46 -18.81 7.55
C ASP A 51 -1.46 -19.20 6.06
N ALA A 52 -2.40 -20.07 5.65
CA ALA A 52 -2.58 -20.43 4.24
C ALA A 52 -3.00 -19.24 3.37
N TYR A 53 -3.87 -18.36 3.89
CA TYR A 53 -4.29 -17.14 3.20
C TYR A 53 -3.13 -16.13 3.07
N GLU A 54 -2.35 -15.93 4.12
CA GLU A 54 -1.16 -15.08 4.13
C GLU A 54 -0.13 -15.52 3.10
N LEU A 55 0.12 -16.83 3.03
CA LEU A 55 1.03 -17.41 2.04
C LEU A 55 0.52 -17.15 0.62
N ALA A 56 -0.77 -17.38 0.36
CA ALA A 56 -1.37 -17.10 -0.94
C ALA A 56 -1.30 -15.61 -1.31
N LEU A 57 -1.53 -14.71 -0.35
CA LEU A 57 -1.43 -13.27 -0.53
C LEU A 57 0.00 -12.85 -0.89
N LYS A 58 1.01 -13.38 -0.18
CA LYS A 58 2.42 -13.13 -0.47
C LYS A 58 2.82 -13.63 -1.87
N ILE A 59 2.41 -14.84 -2.25
CA ILE A 59 2.65 -15.37 -3.60
C ILE A 59 2.01 -14.46 -4.64
N GLN A 60 0.76 -14.03 -4.43
CA GLN A 60 0.05 -13.17 -5.38
C GLN A 60 0.73 -11.80 -5.51
N GLN A 61 1.18 -11.22 -4.40
CA GLN A 61 1.95 -9.97 -4.39
C GLN A 61 3.26 -10.15 -5.18
N GLN A 62 4.00 -11.24 -4.94
CA GLN A 62 5.23 -11.54 -5.64
C GLN A 62 5.00 -11.75 -7.15
N GLN A 63 3.95 -12.47 -7.53
CA GLN A 63 3.58 -12.64 -8.94
C GLN A 63 3.23 -11.30 -9.60
N LYS A 64 2.52 -10.42 -8.89
CA LYS A 64 2.20 -9.08 -9.38
C LYS A 64 3.48 -8.27 -9.61
N LEU A 65 4.40 -8.27 -8.63
CA LEU A 65 5.70 -7.60 -8.75
C LEU A 65 6.51 -8.17 -9.93
N ASN A 66 6.57 -9.49 -10.08
CA ASN A 66 7.24 -10.15 -11.21
C ASN A 66 6.61 -9.76 -12.56
N SER A 67 5.28 -9.67 -12.64
CA SER A 67 4.59 -9.27 -13.88
C SER A 67 4.83 -7.80 -14.23
N ILE A 68 4.94 -6.92 -13.24
CA ILE A 68 5.28 -5.50 -13.44
C ILE A 68 6.75 -5.38 -13.86
N ALA A 69 7.66 -6.08 -13.18
CA ALA A 69 9.08 -6.10 -13.50
C ALA A 69 9.33 -6.59 -14.93
N ASN A 70 8.67 -7.69 -15.33
CA ASN A 70 8.75 -8.22 -16.69
C ASN A 70 8.21 -7.23 -17.74
N LYS A 71 7.11 -6.53 -17.43
CA LYS A 71 6.56 -5.47 -18.30
C LYS A 71 7.46 -4.23 -18.41
N GLN A 72 8.27 -3.95 -17.38
CA GLN A 72 9.16 -2.79 -17.30
C GLN A 72 10.62 -3.14 -17.65
N GLY A 73 10.92 -4.37 -18.06
CA GLY A 73 12.28 -4.82 -18.38
C GLY A 73 13.23 -4.88 -17.19
N ILE A 74 12.70 -4.86 -15.95
CA ILE A 74 13.50 -4.91 -14.72
C ILE A 74 13.73 -6.39 -14.37
N PRO A 75 14.99 -6.83 -14.19
CA PRO A 75 15.27 -8.23 -13.88
C PRO A 75 14.62 -8.63 -12.54
N SER A 76 13.94 -9.78 -12.54
CA SER A 76 13.20 -10.35 -11.39
C SER A 76 14.06 -10.60 -10.13
N GLN A 77 15.38 -10.49 -10.27
CA GLN A 77 16.36 -10.65 -9.19
C GLN A 77 16.44 -9.42 -8.26
N ALA A 78 15.95 -8.25 -8.67
CA ALA A 78 15.99 -7.03 -7.84
C ALA A 78 14.90 -6.96 -6.76
N PHE A 79 13.88 -7.83 -6.82
CA PHE A 79 12.69 -7.77 -5.96
C PHE A 79 12.44 -9.05 -5.16
N SER A 80 13.42 -9.96 -5.08
CA SER A 80 13.30 -11.14 -4.24
C SER A 80 13.25 -10.74 -2.76
N PHE A 81 12.09 -10.92 -2.14
CA PHE A 81 11.80 -10.62 -0.73
C PHE A 81 12.45 -11.60 0.27
N ASP A 82 13.34 -12.48 -0.19
CA ASP A 82 13.81 -13.66 0.56
C ASP A 82 15.34 -13.81 0.47
N ARG A 83 16.08 -12.76 0.82
CA ARG A 83 17.54 -12.87 1.02
C ARG A 83 17.94 -12.20 2.32
N GLU A 84 17.67 -12.90 3.41
CA GLU A 84 18.50 -12.83 4.61
C GLU A 84 19.09 -14.21 4.88
N GLN A 85 20.40 -14.22 5.13
CA GLN A 85 21.23 -15.22 5.84
C GLN A 85 22.18 -16.13 5.03
N ALA A 86 23.44 -15.68 4.96
CA ALA A 86 24.70 -16.43 5.20
C ALA A 86 25.86 -15.40 5.11
N GLU A 87 26.40 -14.93 6.25
CA GLU A 87 27.74 -15.31 6.78
C GLU A 87 28.82 -15.20 5.69
N ASP A 88 29.68 -14.18 5.66
CA ASP A 88 30.81 -13.94 6.58
C ASP A 88 31.44 -12.60 6.12
N ASP A 89 31.41 -11.54 6.93
CA ASP A 89 32.21 -10.30 6.69
C ASP A 89 32.07 -9.30 7.86
N THR A 90 32.15 -9.82 9.09
CA THR A 90 31.98 -9.03 10.33
C THR A 90 33.11 -8.03 10.63
N GLU A 91 34.11 -7.84 9.77
CA GLU A 91 35.32 -7.07 10.15
C GLU A 91 35.62 -5.78 9.38
N ARG A 92 34.82 -5.33 8.39
CA ARG A 92 35.20 -4.12 7.59
C ARG A 92 34.23 -2.95 7.52
N LEU A 93 33.05 -3.02 8.14
CA LEU A 93 31.97 -2.04 7.86
C LEU A 93 31.84 -0.85 8.82
N ILE A 94 32.74 -0.69 9.81
CA ILE A 94 32.67 0.47 10.72
C ILE A 94 33.13 1.80 10.05
N LYS A 95 33.75 1.78 8.86
CA LYS A 95 34.38 3.00 8.29
C LYS A 95 33.75 3.61 7.03
N SER A 96 32.58 3.16 6.57
CA SER A 96 31.98 3.69 5.32
C SER A 96 30.49 4.05 5.40
N ARG A 97 29.90 4.11 6.60
CA ARG A 97 28.50 4.55 6.79
C ARG A 97 28.37 6.06 6.98
N VAL A 98 29.07 6.84 6.17
CA VAL A 98 28.73 8.22 5.87
C VAL A 98 29.02 8.41 4.39
N LYS A 99 27.97 8.69 3.60
CA LYS A 99 28.00 9.11 2.18
C LYS A 99 27.80 8.01 1.12
N SER A 100 26.54 7.68 0.86
CA SER A 100 25.94 7.72 -0.50
C SER A 100 24.45 7.37 -0.42
N THR A 101 23.62 8.31 -0.86
CA THR A 101 22.18 8.18 -1.06
C THR A 101 21.89 7.63 -2.46
N PRO A 102 21.43 6.39 -2.66
CA PRO A 102 20.85 5.96 -3.93
C PRO A 102 19.33 6.19 -3.88
N SER A 103 18.89 7.45 -3.83
CA SER A 103 17.45 7.77 -3.68
C SER A 103 16.97 8.94 -4.55
N GLU A 104 17.68 9.30 -5.62
CA GLU A 104 17.17 10.28 -6.60
C GLU A 104 16.83 9.64 -7.95
N GLN A 105 17.65 8.71 -8.46
CA GLN A 105 17.40 8.08 -9.77
C GLN A 105 16.11 7.25 -9.82
N ASN A 106 15.80 6.51 -8.73
CA ASN A 106 14.58 5.71 -8.65
C ASN A 106 13.33 6.57 -8.43
N PHE A 107 13.45 7.73 -7.77
CA PHE A 107 12.31 8.65 -7.61
C PHE A 107 12.05 9.46 -8.89
N GLN A 108 13.11 9.83 -9.62
CA GLN A 108 13.00 10.54 -10.90
C GLN A 108 12.36 9.65 -11.99
N SER A 109 12.75 8.37 -12.08
CA SER A 109 12.13 7.44 -13.03
C SER A 109 10.66 7.18 -12.72
N LEU A 110 10.28 7.13 -11.43
CA LEU A 110 8.89 7.07 -11.00
C LEU A 110 8.13 8.36 -11.31
N GLN A 111 8.74 9.54 -11.17
CA GLN A 111 8.12 10.82 -11.55
C GLN A 111 7.91 10.93 -13.06
N GLU A 112 8.88 10.53 -13.87
CA GLU A 112 8.79 10.58 -15.34
C GLU A 112 7.74 9.60 -15.87
N GLY A 113 7.68 8.38 -15.33
CA GLY A 113 6.64 7.40 -15.69
C GLY A 113 5.23 7.87 -15.35
N LEU A 114 5.07 8.49 -14.17
CA LEU A 114 3.79 9.04 -13.72
C LEU A 114 3.36 10.25 -14.56
N ASN A 115 4.31 11.11 -14.94
CA ASN A 115 4.07 12.26 -15.81
C ASN A 115 3.67 11.85 -17.24
N ASN A 116 4.32 10.82 -17.80
CA ASN A 116 3.98 10.28 -19.12
C ASN A 116 2.59 9.62 -19.13
N GLN A 117 2.24 8.89 -18.07
CA GLN A 117 0.91 8.27 -17.95
C GLN A 117 -0.20 9.31 -17.75
N LEU A 118 0.09 10.44 -17.09
CA LEU A 118 -0.85 11.58 -16.99
C LEU A 118 -1.11 12.26 -18.33
N ASN A 119 -0.09 12.29 -19.20
CA ASN A 119 -0.16 12.91 -20.52
C ASN A 119 -0.93 12.01 -21.52
N ASP A 120 -0.73 10.70 -21.42
CA ASP A 120 -1.39 9.69 -22.26
C ASP A 120 -2.89 9.50 -21.91
N LEU A 121 -3.27 9.76 -20.66
CA LEU A 121 -4.67 9.78 -20.19
C LEU A 121 -5.46 11.03 -20.61
N GLY A 122 -4.89 11.91 -21.45
CA GLY A 122 -5.60 13.07 -22.00
C GLY A 122 -6.05 14.06 -20.91
N TYR A 123 -5.34 14.12 -19.79
CA TYR A 123 -5.62 15.06 -18.72
C TYR A 123 -5.22 16.47 -19.17
N LYS A 124 -6.10 17.13 -19.93
CA LYS A 124 -6.03 18.58 -20.14
C LYS A 124 -6.04 19.21 -18.76
N LYS A 125 -4.87 19.65 -18.28
CA LYS A 125 -4.76 20.50 -17.09
C LYS A 125 -5.87 21.55 -17.21
N PRO A 126 -6.85 21.60 -16.28
CA PRO A 126 -7.78 22.72 -16.28
C PRO A 126 -6.88 23.94 -16.14
N LEU A 127 -6.82 24.76 -17.21
CA LEU A 127 -5.87 25.87 -17.33
C LEU A 127 -5.96 26.84 -16.15
N LEU A 128 -7.05 26.77 -15.39
CA LEU A 128 -7.19 27.40 -14.09
C LEU A 128 -7.38 26.30 -13.03
N PRO A 129 -6.36 26.01 -12.21
CA PRO A 129 -6.53 25.11 -11.08
C PRO A 129 -7.67 25.62 -10.19
N TYR A 130 -8.49 24.73 -9.65
CA TYR A 130 -9.62 25.10 -8.80
C TYR A 130 -9.22 25.99 -7.61
N TRP A 131 -7.96 25.92 -7.19
CA TRP A 131 -7.38 26.82 -6.18
C TRP A 131 -7.26 28.28 -6.66
N ALA A 132 -6.94 28.54 -7.93
CA ALA A 132 -6.88 29.89 -8.50
C ALA A 132 -8.25 30.56 -8.55
N LYS A 133 -9.32 29.79 -8.83
CA LYS A 133 -10.71 30.31 -8.76
C LYS A 133 -11.05 30.80 -7.36
N ARG A 134 -10.57 30.10 -6.32
CA ARG A 134 -10.75 30.52 -4.92
C ARG A 134 -9.94 31.77 -4.60
N LEU A 135 -8.69 31.86 -5.06
CA LEU A 135 -7.86 33.06 -4.88
C LEU A 135 -8.48 34.31 -5.53
N LEU A 136 -9.08 34.17 -6.72
CA LEU A 136 -9.72 35.29 -7.41
C LEU A 136 -10.90 35.84 -6.61
N ILE A 137 -11.74 34.96 -6.04
CA ILE A 137 -12.87 35.37 -5.18
C ILE A 137 -12.35 36.13 -3.95
N ILE A 138 -11.31 35.61 -3.30
CA ILE A 138 -10.70 36.25 -2.12
C ILE A 138 -10.14 37.63 -2.49
N ALA A 139 -9.45 37.75 -3.64
CA ALA A 139 -8.90 39.02 -4.11
C ALA A 139 -9.99 40.08 -4.36
N ILE A 140 -11.13 39.69 -4.93
CA ILE A 140 -12.27 40.61 -5.14
C ILE A 140 -12.83 41.10 -3.80
N ILE A 141 -12.99 40.20 -2.82
CA ILE A 141 -13.48 40.58 -1.48
C ILE A 141 -12.53 41.58 -0.82
N MET A 142 -11.22 41.30 -0.86
CA MET A 142 -10.20 42.17 -0.30
C MET A 142 -10.18 43.55 -0.98
N ALA A 143 -10.28 43.59 -2.31
CA ALA A 143 -10.34 44.85 -3.06
C ALA A 143 -11.62 45.65 -2.76
N GLY A 144 -12.77 44.96 -2.62
CA GLY A 144 -14.04 45.61 -2.28
C GLY A 144 -14.01 46.24 -0.88
N LEU A 145 -13.54 45.49 0.12
CA LEU A 145 -13.36 46.01 1.48
C LEU A 145 -12.39 47.18 1.51
N PHE A 146 -11.28 47.06 0.79
CA PHE A 146 -10.28 48.12 0.68
C PHE A 146 -10.85 49.39 0.04
N TRP A 147 -11.65 49.25 -1.03
CA TRP A 147 -12.33 50.37 -1.68
C TRP A 147 -13.28 51.07 -0.71
N ILE A 148 -14.13 50.32 -0.01
CA ILE A 148 -15.08 50.88 0.95
C ILE A 148 -14.34 51.61 2.08
N MET A 149 -13.27 51.02 2.59
CA MET A 149 -12.46 51.66 3.64
C MET A 149 -11.81 52.95 3.14
N TRP A 150 -11.26 52.95 1.93
CA TRP A 150 -10.73 54.17 1.30
C TRP A 150 -11.82 55.24 1.15
N ARG A 151 -13.02 54.88 0.70
CA ARG A 151 -14.11 55.84 0.47
C ARG A 151 -14.66 56.45 1.75
N VAL A 152 -14.60 55.72 2.87
CA VAL A 152 -15.11 56.16 4.17
C VAL A 152 -14.07 56.96 4.95
N PHE A 153 -12.78 56.62 4.84
CA PHE A 153 -11.70 57.29 5.57
C PHE A 153 -10.91 58.33 4.75
N GLY A 154 -11.18 58.45 3.44
CA GLY A 154 -10.65 59.50 2.55
C GLY A 154 -11.74 60.42 2.04
#